data_AF-G3J167-F1
#
_entry.id   AF-G3J167-F1
#
_cell.length_a   1.000
_cell.length_b   1.000
_cell.length_c   1.000
_cell.angle_alpha   90.00
_cell.angle_beta   90.00
_cell.angle_gamma   90.00
#
_symmetry.space_group_name_H-M   'P 1'
#
loop_
_entity.id
_entity.type
_entity.pdbx_description
1 polymer ?
#
loop_
_entity_poly.entity_id
_entity_poly.type
_entity_poly.pdbx_seq_one_letter_code
_entity_poly.pdbx_strand_id
1 'polypeptide(L)'
;MNDEPFEIIRGSGNVFADFGHPNAEVEQLKALLAAEIIGVLDDRAYTVRKAEELTGIAAADFSRIRKTKLDRFTIDRLMTILKRLDQDVDVHVK
;
A
#
# COMPACT_ATOMS: atom_id res chain seq x y z
N MET A 1 29.11 23.69 -2.87
CA MET A 1 27.76 23.38 -3.41
C MET A 1 27.44 24.52 -4.35
N ASN A 2 27.08 24.24 -5.60
CA ASN A 2 26.66 25.29 -6.52
C ASN A 2 25.26 25.77 -6.13
N ASP A 3 25.10 27.07 -5.91
CA ASP A 3 23.83 27.74 -5.61
C ASP A 3 23.05 28.05 -6.90
N GLU A 4 22.98 27.10 -7.83
CA GLU A 4 22.11 27.26 -8.99
C GLU A 4 20.64 27.12 -8.57
N PRO A 5 19.77 28.08 -8.89
CA PRO A 5 18.36 28.00 -8.56
C PRO A 5 17.74 26.83 -9.33
N PHE A 6 17.23 25.84 -8.59
CA PHE A 6 16.44 24.76 -9.16
C PHE A 6 14.96 25.07 -9.04
N GLU A 7 14.19 24.66 -10.04
CA GLU A 7 12.74 24.79 -10.04
C GLU A 7 12.12 23.82 -9.03
N ILE A 8 11.24 24.33 -8.17
CA ILE A 8 10.45 23.51 -7.23
C ILE A 8 9.09 23.29 -7.87
N ILE A 9 8.79 22.03 -8.19
CA ILE A 9 7.51 21.63 -8.79
C ILE A 9 6.64 20.99 -7.70
N ARG A 10 5.38 21.40 -7.61
CA ARG A 10 4.41 20.77 -6.70
C ARG A 10 3.93 19.44 -7.31
N GLY A 11 4.12 18.34 -6.59
CA GLY A 11 3.63 17.02 -7.02
C GLY A 11 2.10 16.96 -7.11
N SER A 12 1.60 16.08 -7.99
CA SER A 12 0.16 15.90 -8.22
C SER A 12 -0.59 15.25 -7.05
N GLY A 13 0.16 14.69 -6.10
CA GLY A 13 -0.36 13.80 -5.05
C GLY A 13 -0.33 12.33 -5.47
N ASN A 14 -0.04 12.02 -6.74
CA ASN A 14 0.29 10.69 -7.22
C ASN A 14 1.74 10.65 -7.69
N VAL A 15 2.64 10.15 -6.83
CA VAL A 15 4.07 10.04 -7.15
C VAL A 15 4.32 9.19 -8.39
N PHE A 16 3.53 8.15 -8.63
CA PHE A 16 3.69 7.30 -9.82
C PHE A 16 3.37 8.08 -11.10
N ALA A 17 2.37 8.96 -11.06
CA ALA A 17 2.03 9.82 -12.20
C ALA A 17 3.09 10.88 -12.43
N ASP A 18 3.61 11.48 -11.34
CA ASP A 18 4.69 12.48 -11.40
C ASP A 18 5.97 11.92 -12.06
N PHE A 19 6.22 10.61 -11.91
CA PHE A 19 7.33 9.89 -12.55
C PHE A 19 6.96 9.20 -13.88
N GLY A 20 5.74 9.40 -14.41
CA GLY A 20 5.33 8.88 -15.71
C GLY A 20 5.12 7.36 -15.77
N HIS A 21 4.76 6.72 -14.65
CA HIS A 21 4.43 5.30 -14.66
C HIS A 21 3.14 5.04 -15.46
N PRO A 22 3.10 3.99 -16.30
CA PRO A 22 1.95 3.76 -17.20
C PRO A 22 0.66 3.36 -16.49
N ASN A 23 0.75 2.84 -15.26
CA ASN A 23 -0.41 2.40 -14.46
C ASN A 23 -0.47 3.16 -13.12
N ALA A 24 -0.18 4.46 -13.15
CA ALA A 24 0.05 5.26 -11.96
C ALA A 24 -1.11 5.20 -10.94
N GLU A 25 -2.36 5.21 -11.39
CA GLU A 25 -3.54 5.16 -10.53
C GLU A 25 -3.66 3.80 -9.82
N VAL A 26 -3.37 2.71 -10.55
CA VAL A 26 -3.40 1.35 -10.00
C VAL A 26 -2.29 1.16 -8.97
N GLU A 27 -1.08 1.63 -9.27
CA GLU A 27 0.05 1.55 -8.35
C GLU A 27 -0.16 2.41 -7.11
N GLN A 28 -0.73 3.61 -7.26
CA GLN A 28 -1.14 4.43 -6.13
C GLN A 28 -2.18 3.73 -5.26
N LEU A 29 -3.24 3.16 -5.85
CA LEU A 29 -4.27 2.47 -5.10
C LEU A 29 -3.71 1.25 -4.34
N LYS A 30 -2.84 0.46 -4.96
CA LYS A 30 -2.14 -0.64 -4.28
C LYS A 30 -1.31 -0.12 -3.10
N ALA A 31 -0.58 0.98 -3.28
CA ALA A 31 0.25 1.56 -2.23
C ALA A 31 -0.60 2.06 -1.05
N LEU A 32 -1.72 2.72 -1.32
CA LEU A 32 -2.66 3.16 -0.28
C LEU A 32 -3.25 1.97 0.49
N LEU A 33 -3.76 0.95 -0.20
CA LEU A 33 -4.30 -0.25 0.45
C LEU A 33 -3.22 -0.99 1.27
N ALA A 34 -1.98 -1.05 0.76
CA ALA A 34 -0.87 -1.64 1.50
C ALA A 34 -0.51 -0.81 2.75
N ALA A 35 -0.57 0.51 2.67
CA ALA A 35 -0.34 1.40 3.81
C ALA A 35 -1.41 1.17 4.90
N GLU A 36 -2.68 1.04 4.53
CA GLU A 36 -3.76 0.69 5.47
C GLU A 36 -3.52 -0.66 6.16
N ILE A 37 -3.10 -1.68 5.40
CA ILE A 37 -2.76 -2.99 5.98
C ILE A 37 -1.61 -2.84 6.98
N ILE A 38 -0.55 -2.10 6.63
CA ILE A 38 0.60 -1.88 7.52
C ILE A 38 0.16 -1.14 8.79
N GLY A 39 -0.65 -0.09 8.64
CA GLY A 39 -1.19 0.68 9.76
C GLY A 39 -1.97 -0.20 10.74
N VAL A 40 -2.90 -1.04 10.23
CA VAL A 40 -3.66 -1.97 11.08
C VAL A 40 -2.75 -2.96 11.81
N LEU A 41 -1.69 -3.45 11.16
CA LEU A 41 -0.74 -4.35 11.81
C LEU A 41 0.08 -3.62 12.89
N ASP A 42 0.45 -2.37 12.67
CA ASP A 42 1.23 -1.56 13.59
C ASP A 42 0.40 -1.13 14.80
N ASP A 43 -0.80 -0.61 14.59
CA ASP A 43 -1.74 -0.18 15.63
C ASP A 43 -2.11 -1.31 16.59
N ARG A 44 -2.22 -2.54 16.05
CA ARG A 44 -2.52 -3.75 16.84
C ARG A 44 -1.26 -4.47 17.33
N ALA A 45 -0.07 -3.95 17.03
CA ALA A 45 1.23 -4.56 17.34
C ALA A 45 1.36 -6.02 16.87
N TYR A 46 0.78 -6.35 15.71
CA TYR A 46 0.81 -7.69 15.16
C TYR A 46 2.12 -7.98 14.42
N THR A 47 2.77 -9.06 14.84
CA THR A 47 3.79 -9.69 14.03
C THR A 47 3.16 -10.32 12.78
N VAL A 48 3.95 -10.54 11.73
CA VAL A 48 3.47 -11.24 10.52
C VAL A 48 2.95 -12.65 10.80
N ARG A 49 3.47 -13.32 11.85
CA ARG A 49 3.00 -14.63 12.29
C ARG A 49 1.68 -14.54 13.05
N LYS A 50 1.50 -13.49 13.85
CA LYS A 50 0.21 -13.25 14.52
C LYS A 50 -0.89 -12.94 13.50
N ALA A 51 -0.57 -12.12 12.50
CA ALA A 51 -1.49 -11.82 11.41
C ALA A 51 -1.86 -13.08 10.62
N GLU A 52 -0.90 -13.97 10.34
CA GLU A 52 -1.16 -15.26 9.71
C GLU A 52 -2.10 -16.15 10.54
N GLU A 53 -1.87 -16.26 11.84
CA GLU A 53 -2.73 -17.01 12.76
C GLU A 53 -4.18 -16.51 12.75
N LEU A 54 -4.38 -15.18 12.77
CA LEU A 54 -5.70 -14.57 12.85
C LEU A 54 -6.46 -14.58 11.52
N THR A 55 -5.74 -14.42 10.40
CA THR A 55 -6.36 -14.20 9.09
C THR A 55 -6.33 -15.42 8.16
N GLY A 56 -5.44 -16.39 8.44
CA GLY A 56 -5.12 -17.50 7.54
C GLY A 56 -4.29 -17.10 6.31
N ILE A 57 -3.87 -15.84 6.19
CA ILE A 57 -3.02 -15.37 5.09
C ILE A 57 -1.56 -15.63 5.43
N ALA A 58 -0.80 -16.16 4.47
CA ALA A 58 0.60 -16.51 4.68
C ALA A 58 1.42 -15.35 5.24
N ALA A 59 2.24 -15.60 6.27
CA ALA A 59 3.11 -14.58 6.88
C ALA A 59 4.06 -13.93 5.86
N ALA A 60 4.44 -14.69 4.81
CA ALA A 60 5.26 -14.19 3.72
C ALA A 60 4.56 -13.10 2.89
N ASP A 61 3.22 -13.11 2.79
CA ASP A 61 2.48 -12.05 2.11
C ASP A 61 2.55 -10.75 2.92
N PHE A 62 2.27 -10.81 4.24
CA PHE A 62 2.41 -9.66 5.14
C PHE A 62 3.84 -9.10 5.15
N SER A 63 4.86 -9.97 5.12
CA SER A 63 6.26 -9.54 5.04
C SER A 63 6.56 -8.75 3.75
N ARG A 64 5.96 -9.13 2.61
CA ARG A 64 6.16 -8.41 1.35
C ARG A 64 5.39 -7.10 1.30
N ILE A 65 4.18 -7.06 1.87
CA ILE A 65 3.41 -5.82 2.02
C ILE A 65 4.19 -4.80 2.86
N ARG A 66 4.72 -5.20 4.02
CA ARG A 66 5.59 -4.34 4.86
C ARG A 66 6.86 -3.86 4.15
N LYS A 67 7.35 -4.60 3.15
CA LYS A 67 8.51 -4.24 2.32
C LYS A 67 8.10 -3.53 1.02
N THR A 68 6.84 -3.13 0.89
CA THR A 68 6.25 -2.48 -0.29
C THR A 68 6.53 -3.23 -1.60
N LYS A 69 6.63 -4.56 -1.54
CA LYS A 69 6.81 -5.44 -2.72
C LYS A 69 5.45 -5.86 -3.25
N LEU A 70 4.81 -4.94 -3.99
CA LEU A 70 3.40 -5.04 -4.37
C LEU A 70 3.16 -5.62 -5.78
N ASP A 71 4.21 -5.90 -6.55
CA ASP A 71 4.12 -6.27 -7.99
C ASP A 71 3.16 -7.42 -8.28
N ARG A 72 3.08 -8.38 -7.36
CA ARG A 72 2.27 -9.60 -7.48
C ARG A 72 0.91 -9.54 -6.77
N PHE A 73 0.61 -8.42 -6.10
CA PHE A 73 -0.65 -8.23 -5.40
C PHE A 73 -1.62 -7.50 -6.33
N THR A 74 -2.80 -8.09 -6.52
CA THR A 74 -3.93 -7.40 -7.12
C THR A 74 -4.60 -6.50 -6.07
N ILE A 75 -5.35 -5.50 -6.54
CA ILE A 75 -6.19 -4.66 -5.66
C ILE A 75 -7.14 -5.52 -4.83
N ASP A 76 -7.85 -6.45 -5.50
CA ASP A 76 -8.76 -7.41 -4.85
C ASP A 76 -8.08 -8.22 -3.74
N ARG A 77 -6.83 -8.66 -3.95
CA ARG A 77 -6.07 -9.39 -2.93
C ARG A 77 -5.78 -8.50 -1.72
N LEU A 78 -5.42 -7.23 -1.92
CA LEU A 78 -5.17 -6.30 -0.82
C LEU A 78 -6.46 -5.98 -0.05
N MET A 79 -7.57 -5.74 -0.76
CA MET A 79 -8.89 -5.55 -0.15
C MET A 79 -9.33 -6.77 0.66
N THR A 80 -9.11 -7.98 0.15
CA THR A 80 -9.38 -9.23 0.87
C THR A 80 -8.57 -9.33 2.16
N ILE A 81 -7.30 -8.90 2.13
CA ILE A 81 -6.45 -8.90 3.33
C ILE A 81 -6.99 -7.91 4.37
N LEU A 82 -7.39 -6.70 3.96
CA LEU A 82 -8.05 -5.72 4.84
C LEU A 82 -9.32 -6.30 5.47
N LYS A 83 -10.19 -6.93 4.66
CA LYS A 83 -11.40 -7.56 5.18
C LYS A 83 -11.11 -8.66 6.19
N ARG A 84 -10.06 -9.46 5.98
CA ARG A 84 -9.61 -10.49 6.92
C ARG A 84 -9.00 -9.91 8.21
N LEU A 85 -8.50 -8.69 8.16
CA LEU A 85 -8.06 -7.92 9.33
C LEU A 85 -9.23 -7.19 10.02
N ASP A 86 -10.47 -7.52 9.66
CA ASP A 86 -11.69 -6.90 10.20
C ASP A 86 -11.74 -5.40 9.91
N GLN A 87 -11.40 -5.01 8.68
CA GLN A 87 -11.55 -3.66 8.16
C GLN A 87 -12.59 -3.64 7.04
N ASP A 88 -13.42 -2.60 7.03
CA ASP A 88 -14.31 -2.32 5.90
C ASP A 88 -13.60 -1.43 4.88
N VAL A 89 -13.84 -1.70 3.59
CA VAL A 89 -13.26 -0.96 2.49
C VAL A 89 -14.39 -0.48 1.59
N ASP A 90 -14.57 0.84 1.54
CA ASP A 90 -15.54 1.49 0.66
C ASP A 90 -14.86 2.04 -0.59
N VAL A 91 -15.43 1.73 -1.76
CA VAL A 91 -14.95 2.23 -3.05
C VAL A 91 -15.98 3.18 -3.63
N HIS A 92 -15.57 4.43 -3.86
CA HIS A 92 -16.39 5.44 -4.50
C HIS A 92 -15.86 5.73 -5.89
N VAL A 93 -16.72 5.56 -6.90
CA VAL A 93 -16.45 5.96 -8.29
C VAL A 93 -17.18 7.28 -8.55
N LYS A 94 -16.49 8.23 -9.18
CA LYS A 94 -17.05 9.53 -9.58
C LYS A 94 -17.17 9.61 -11.09
#